data_AF-A0A660RUA7-F1
#
_entry.id   AF-A0A660RUA7-F1
#
_cell.length_a   1.000
_cell.length_b   1.000
_cell.length_c   1.000
_cell.angle_alpha   90.00
_cell.angle_beta   90.00
_cell.angle_gamma   90.00
#
_symmetry.space_group_name_H-M   'P 1'
#
loop_
_entity.id
_entity.type
_entity.pdbx_description
1 polymer ?
#
loop_
_entity_poly.entity_id
_entity_poly.type
_entity_poly.pdbx_seq_one_letter_code
_entity_poly.pdbx_strand_id
1 'polypeptide(L)'
;MDVDKEVKEVYIKNLRHWKDLLCGILEGWIERSEKARTVEELMRIKKFLLLSYLDLFPLSGSECYFCIAKELGKIKSCEECLYGKENGFCYQPGSAWSVIRNKIEILRNYVSTFYYKPKIEDLK
;
A
#
# COMPACT_ATOMS: atom_id res chain seq x y z
N MET A 1 -22.83 -12.44 5.52
CA MET A 1 -21.71 -13.22 6.05
C MET A 1 -21.26 -12.52 7.31
N ASP A 2 -21.28 -13.21 8.43
CA ASP A 2 -20.75 -12.66 9.68
C ASP A 2 -19.23 -12.69 9.68
N VAL A 3 -18.63 -11.79 10.44
CA VAL A 3 -17.17 -11.72 10.58
C VAL A 3 -16.70 -12.89 11.45
N ASP A 4 -15.83 -13.74 10.91
CA ASP A 4 -15.16 -14.80 11.65
C ASP A 4 -14.20 -14.18 12.67
N LYS A 5 -14.32 -14.63 13.92
CA LYS A 5 -13.58 -14.06 15.05
C LYS A 5 -12.07 -14.25 14.91
N GLU A 6 -11.62 -15.41 14.46
CA GLU A 6 -10.21 -15.74 14.32
C GLU A 6 -9.59 -14.96 13.16
N VAL A 7 -10.29 -14.88 12.02
CA VAL A 7 -9.86 -14.06 10.88
C VAL A 7 -9.75 -12.59 11.29
N LYS A 8 -10.72 -12.08 12.06
CA LYS A 8 -10.69 -10.70 12.57
C LYS A 8 -9.51 -10.45 13.50
N GLU A 9 -9.20 -11.38 14.40
CA GLU A 9 -8.06 -11.26 15.31
C GLU A 9 -6.74 -11.17 14.55
N VAL A 10 -6.55 -12.01 13.52
CA VAL A 10 -5.36 -11.96 12.65
C VAL A 10 -5.33 -10.65 11.84
N TYR A 11 -6.45 -10.24 11.25
CA TYR A 11 -6.55 -8.97 10.52
C TYR A 11 -6.15 -7.78 11.39
N ILE A 12 -6.67 -7.69 12.62
CA ILE A 12 -6.32 -6.61 13.55
C ILE A 12 -4.85 -6.69 13.96
N LYS A 13 -4.29 -7.89 14.16
CA LYS A 13 -2.86 -8.06 14.43
C LYS A 13 -2.00 -7.56 13.28
N ASN A 14 -2.36 -7.88 12.03
CA ASN A 14 -1.62 -7.46 10.84
C ASN A 14 -1.71 -5.94 10.66
N LEU A 15 -2.88 -5.33 10.88
CA LEU A 15 -3.02 -3.86 10.87
C LEU A 15 -2.18 -3.17 11.94
N ARG A 16 -2.08 -3.75 13.15
CA ARG A 16 -1.21 -3.20 14.21
C ARG A 16 0.25 -3.25 13.79
N HIS A 17 0.69 -4.38 13.25
CA HIS A 17 2.06 -4.52 12.74
C HIS A 17 2.35 -3.54 11.59
N TRP A 18 1.43 -3.42 10.63
CA TRP A 18 1.51 -2.43 9.55
C TRP A 18 1.62 -0.99 10.08
N LYS A 19 0.81 -0.64 11.09
CA LYS A 19 0.84 0.67 11.73
C LYS A 19 2.21 0.92 12.39
N ASP A 20 2.78 -0.06 13.08
CA ASP A 20 4.09 0.09 13.71
C ASP A 20 5.21 0.27 12.65
N LEU A 21 5.14 -0.47 11.53
CA LEU A 21 6.06 -0.28 10.39
C LEU A 21 5.96 1.14 9.80
N LEU A 22 4.73 1.61 9.58
CA LEU A 22 4.48 2.96 9.04
C LEU A 22 5.01 4.03 9.99
N CYS A 23 4.79 3.91 11.30
CA CYS A 23 5.31 4.83 12.31
C CYS A 23 6.84 4.90 12.26
N GLY A 24 7.54 3.76 12.26
CA GLY A 24 9.00 3.76 12.21
C GLY A 24 9.56 4.39 10.93
N ILE A 25 8.89 4.19 9.78
CA ILE A 25 9.28 4.84 8.52
C ILE A 25 9.04 6.35 8.58
N LEU A 26 7.90 6.78 9.16
CA LEU A 26 7.60 8.20 9.35
C LEU A 26 8.62 8.87 10.28
N GLU A 27 8.95 8.25 11.41
CA GLU A 27 9.97 8.73 12.35
C GLU A 27 11.33 8.92 11.65
N GLY A 28 11.77 7.91 10.87
CA GLY A 28 13.01 8.02 10.10
C GLY A 28 13.01 9.15 9.06
N TRP A 29 11.85 9.46 8.47
CA TRP A 29 11.72 10.60 7.55
C TRP A 29 11.67 11.95 8.28
N ILE A 30 11.07 12.01 9.47
CA ILE A 30 11.07 13.20 10.34
C ILE A 30 12.51 13.53 10.75
N GLU A 31 13.27 12.56 11.28
CA GLU A 31 14.66 12.79 11.69
C GLU A 31 15.55 13.29 10.54
N ARG A 32 15.33 12.78 9.33
CA ARG A 32 16.06 13.26 8.13
C ARG A 32 15.65 14.70 7.78
N SER A 33 14.38 15.03 7.94
CA SER A 33 13.85 16.37 7.65
C SER A 33 14.39 17.40 8.65
N GLU A 34 14.50 17.06 9.92
CA GLU A 34 15.09 17.90 10.96
C GLU A 34 16.58 18.22 10.70
N LYS A 35 17.29 17.29 10.06
CA LYS A 35 18.71 17.44 9.71
C LYS A 35 18.93 18.16 8.37
N ALA A 36 17.88 18.42 7.60
CA ALA A 36 17.98 19.08 6.30
C ALA A 36 18.43 20.55 6.48
N ARG A 37 19.42 20.97 5.71
CA ARG A 37 20.01 22.33 5.78
C ARG A 37 19.48 23.24 4.69
N THR A 38 18.84 22.67 3.68
CA THR A 38 18.31 23.40 2.52
C THR A 38 16.88 22.98 2.19
N VAL A 39 16.14 23.86 1.53
CA VAL A 39 14.80 23.56 1.02
C VAL A 39 14.86 22.41 0.02
N GLU A 40 15.91 22.37 -0.79
CA GLU A 40 16.15 21.34 -1.79
C GLU A 40 16.29 19.93 -1.18
N GLU A 41 17.00 19.82 -0.06
CA GLU A 41 17.11 18.58 0.71
C GLU A 41 15.75 18.18 1.28
N LEU A 42 15.03 19.12 1.89
CA LEU A 42 13.71 18.87 2.48
C LEU A 42 12.70 18.39 1.42
N MET A 43 12.70 18.99 0.23
CA MET A 43 11.83 18.57 -0.87
C MET A 43 12.19 17.19 -1.42
N ARG A 44 13.49 16.87 -1.50
CA ARG A 44 13.94 15.51 -1.86
C ARG A 44 13.51 14.49 -0.81
N ILE A 45 13.62 14.81 0.48
CA ILE A 45 13.15 13.94 1.57
C ILE A 45 11.63 13.70 1.45
N LYS A 46 10.85 14.77 1.23
CA LYS A 46 9.40 14.67 1.03
C LYS A 46 9.01 13.78 -0.15
N LYS A 47 9.76 13.84 -1.26
CA LYS A 47 9.59 12.92 -2.40
C LYS A 47 9.72 11.45 -1.96
N PHE A 48 10.79 11.13 -1.23
CA PHE A 48 11.02 9.75 -0.80
C PHE A 48 10.01 9.29 0.25
N LEU A 49 9.57 10.16 1.15
CA LEU A 49 8.46 9.88 2.06
C LEU A 49 7.19 9.46 1.29
N LEU A 50 6.82 10.20 0.25
CA LEU A 50 5.66 9.87 -0.58
C LEU A 50 5.82 8.51 -1.27
N LEU A 51 7.00 8.22 -1.81
CA LEU A 51 7.28 6.93 -2.42
C LEU A 51 7.20 5.79 -1.40
N SER A 52 7.77 5.97 -0.21
CA SER A 52 7.65 4.99 0.89
C SER A 52 6.20 4.75 1.29
N TYR A 53 5.36 5.79 1.33
CA TYR A 53 3.94 5.62 1.65
C TYR A 53 3.21 4.78 0.59
N LEU A 54 3.51 4.98 -0.69
CA LEU A 54 2.94 4.17 -1.78
C LEU A 54 3.42 2.72 -1.74
N ASP A 55 4.68 2.49 -1.35
CA ASP A 55 5.24 1.14 -1.17
C ASP A 55 4.55 0.37 -0.03
N LEU A 56 4.19 1.05 1.04
CA LEU A 56 3.56 0.46 2.22
C LEU A 56 2.04 0.36 2.14
N PHE A 57 1.42 0.79 1.04
CA PHE A 57 -0.03 0.88 0.98
C PHE A 57 -0.67 -0.52 1.22
N PRO A 58 -1.58 -0.67 2.20
CA PRO A 58 -1.99 -1.99 2.75
C PRO A 58 -2.98 -2.71 1.82
N LEU A 59 -2.48 -3.19 0.69
CA LEU A 59 -3.24 -3.94 -0.33
C LEU A 59 -2.75 -5.37 -0.48
N SER A 60 -1.90 -5.85 0.43
CA SER A 60 -1.37 -7.21 0.33
C SER A 60 -2.37 -8.22 0.88
N GLY A 61 -2.07 -9.51 0.72
CA GLY A 61 -2.87 -10.60 1.26
C GLY A 61 -2.99 -10.55 2.79
N SER A 62 -1.97 -10.07 3.50
CA SER A 62 -1.99 -10.00 4.97
C SER A 62 -2.95 -8.95 5.52
N GLU A 63 -3.42 -8.01 4.70
CA GLU A 63 -4.45 -7.03 5.08
C GLU A 63 -5.80 -7.32 4.42
N CYS A 64 -5.94 -8.44 3.70
CA CYS A 64 -7.21 -8.83 3.09
C CYS A 64 -7.90 -9.91 3.92
N TYR A 65 -9.11 -9.61 4.44
CA TYR A 65 -9.91 -10.56 5.21
C TYR A 65 -10.03 -11.94 4.54
N PHE A 66 -10.29 -11.97 3.22
CA PHE A 66 -10.50 -13.23 2.50
C PHE A 66 -9.21 -14.01 2.26
N CYS A 67 -8.07 -13.31 2.07
CA CYS A 67 -6.76 -13.97 1.98
C CYS A 67 -6.39 -14.58 3.32
N ILE A 68 -6.57 -13.85 4.43
CA ILE A 68 -6.36 -14.36 5.79
C ILE A 68 -7.29 -15.56 6.06
N ALA A 69 -8.57 -15.47 5.69
CA ALA A 69 -9.52 -16.57 5.85
C ALA A 69 -9.09 -17.82 5.06
N LYS A 70 -8.51 -17.63 3.87
CA LYS A 70 -7.94 -18.72 3.07
C LYS A 70 -6.70 -19.33 3.74
N GLU A 71 -5.78 -18.51 4.24
CA GLU A 71 -4.58 -18.96 4.97
C GLU A 71 -4.93 -19.75 6.24
N LEU A 72 -6.01 -19.38 6.92
CA LEU A 72 -6.56 -20.08 8.09
C LEU A 72 -7.44 -21.29 7.72
N GLY A 73 -7.60 -21.61 6.43
CA GLY A 73 -8.42 -22.74 5.97
C GLY A 73 -9.93 -22.57 6.14
N LYS A 74 -10.43 -21.37 6.45
CA LYS A 74 -11.87 -21.04 6.50
C LYS A 74 -12.49 -20.96 5.10
N ILE A 75 -11.65 -20.65 4.11
CA ILE A 75 -11.98 -20.62 2.68
C ILE A 75 -10.99 -21.53 1.97
N LYS A 76 -11.47 -22.43 1.10
CA LYS A 76 -10.60 -23.43 0.47
C LYS A 76 -9.81 -22.89 -0.71
N SER A 77 -10.35 -21.88 -1.40
CA SER A 77 -9.75 -21.39 -2.63
C SER A 77 -10.15 -19.95 -2.96
N CYS A 78 -9.50 -19.36 -3.98
CA CYS A 78 -9.86 -18.01 -4.41
C CYS A 78 -11.27 -17.97 -5.00
N GLU A 79 -11.75 -19.05 -5.59
CA GLU A 79 -13.09 -19.20 -6.17
C GLU A 79 -14.19 -19.14 -5.11
N GLU A 80 -13.87 -19.34 -3.83
CA GLU A 80 -14.80 -19.17 -2.72
C GLU A 80 -14.77 -17.75 -2.12
N CYS A 81 -13.82 -16.90 -2.53
CA CYS A 81 -13.69 -15.51 -2.06
C CYS A 81 -14.85 -14.63 -2.57
N LEU A 82 -15.70 -14.13 -1.66
CA LEU A 82 -16.81 -13.25 -2.03
C LEU A 82 -16.34 -11.93 -2.65
N TYR A 83 -15.27 -11.32 -2.11
CA TYR A 83 -14.69 -10.13 -2.69
C TYR A 83 -14.27 -10.36 -4.15
N GLY A 84 -13.62 -11.49 -4.43
CA GLY A 84 -13.20 -11.85 -5.78
C GLY A 84 -14.36 -12.10 -6.75
N LYS A 85 -15.47 -12.68 -6.26
CA LYS A 85 -16.68 -12.88 -7.07
C LYS A 85 -17.34 -11.57 -7.48
N GLU A 86 -17.36 -10.60 -6.57
CA GLU A 86 -18.00 -9.30 -6.81
C GLU A 86 -17.11 -8.32 -7.57
N ASN A 87 -15.79 -8.39 -7.36
CA ASN A 87 -14.84 -7.37 -7.82
C ASN A 87 -13.80 -7.90 -8.81
N GLY A 88 -13.92 -9.15 -9.24
CA GLY A 88 -12.89 -9.88 -9.98
C GLY A 88 -11.78 -10.40 -9.06
N PHE A 89 -11.17 -11.53 -9.41
CA PHE A 89 -10.09 -12.10 -8.61
C PHE A 89 -8.80 -11.27 -8.75
N CYS A 90 -8.03 -11.13 -7.67
CA CYS A 90 -6.87 -10.23 -7.64
C CYS A 90 -5.82 -10.52 -8.73
N TYR A 91 -5.68 -11.79 -9.14
CA TYR A 91 -4.77 -12.21 -10.21
C TYR A 91 -5.29 -11.90 -11.63
N GLN A 92 -6.55 -11.49 -11.77
CA GLN A 92 -7.16 -11.16 -13.05
C GLN A 92 -6.90 -9.69 -13.39
N PRO A 93 -6.45 -9.40 -14.62
CA PRO A 93 -6.46 -8.04 -15.16
C PRO A 93 -7.86 -7.44 -15.10
N GLY A 94 -7.96 -6.18 -14.67
CA GLY A 94 -9.23 -5.45 -14.60
C GLY A 94 -10.05 -5.69 -13.33
N SER A 95 -9.64 -6.61 -12.45
CA SER A 95 -10.23 -6.71 -11.09
C SER A 95 -10.04 -5.41 -10.32
N ALA A 96 -10.93 -5.10 -9.37
CA ALA A 96 -10.85 -3.87 -8.58
C ALA A 96 -9.50 -3.73 -7.88
N TRP A 97 -8.96 -4.83 -7.33
CA TRP A 97 -7.61 -4.84 -6.75
C TRP A 97 -6.54 -4.46 -7.78
N SER A 98 -6.56 -5.07 -8.97
CA SER A 98 -5.57 -4.77 -10.02
C SER A 98 -5.67 -3.32 -10.51
N VAL A 99 -6.89 -2.77 -10.60
CA VAL A 99 -7.11 -1.36 -10.96
C VAL A 99 -6.50 -0.45 -9.91
N ILE A 100 -6.76 -0.68 -8.62
CA ILE A 100 -6.18 0.13 -7.53
C ILE A 100 -4.65 0.03 -7.56
N ARG A 101 -4.09 -1.19 -7.67
CA ARG A 101 -2.63 -1.39 -7.72
C ARG A 101 -2.01 -0.65 -8.91
N ASN A 102 -2.62 -0.74 -10.09
CA ASN A 102 -2.14 -0.03 -11.28
C ASN A 102 -2.18 1.49 -11.09
N LYS A 103 -3.21 2.03 -10.43
CA LYS A 103 -3.28 3.48 -10.12
C LYS A 103 -2.21 3.90 -9.13
N ILE A 104 -1.88 3.07 -8.15
CA ILE A 104 -0.76 3.31 -7.23
C ILE A 104 0.57 3.32 -7.98
N GLU A 105 0.81 2.39 -8.90
CA GLU A 105 2.03 2.38 -9.72
C GLU A 105 2.12 3.62 -10.64
N ILE A 106 1.02 4.04 -11.24
CA ILE A 106 0.98 5.29 -12.03
C ILE A 106 1.32 6.49 -11.14
N LEU A 107 0.72 6.59 -9.95
CA LEU A 107 1.02 7.66 -9.01
C LEU A 107 2.48 7.60 -8.55
N ARG A 108 3.03 6.42 -8.30
CA ARG A 108 4.44 6.21 -7.97
C ARG A 108 5.34 6.77 -9.07
N ASN A 109 5.05 6.46 -10.32
CA ASN A 109 5.79 6.98 -11.46
C ASN A 109 5.71 8.51 -11.53
N TYR A 110 4.53 9.09 -11.31
CA TYR A 110 4.38 10.55 -11.26
C TYR A 110 5.14 11.20 -10.11
N VAL A 111 5.12 10.62 -8.90
CA VAL A 111 5.91 11.13 -7.78
C VAL A 111 7.41 11.01 -8.09
N SER A 112 7.83 9.88 -8.67
CA SER A 112 9.23 9.63 -9.02
C SER A 112 9.74 10.59 -10.09
N THR A 113 8.95 10.86 -11.13
CA THR A 113 9.36 11.72 -12.24
C THR A 113 9.15 13.20 -11.92
N PHE A 114 7.99 13.57 -11.36
CA PHE A 114 7.52 14.96 -11.36
C PHE A 114 7.64 15.70 -10.04
N TYR A 115 7.77 15.00 -8.91
CA TYR A 115 7.59 15.66 -7.62
C TYR A 115 8.64 16.72 -7.30
N TYR A 116 9.89 16.54 -7.72
CA TYR A 116 10.97 17.47 -7.42
C TYR A 116 12.05 17.46 -8.49
N LYS A 117 12.31 18.65 -9.06
CA LYS A 117 13.17 18.91 -10.22
C LYS A 117 12.82 18.07 -11.48
N PRO A 118 11.56 18.03 -11.93
CA PRO A 118 11.27 17.50 -13.26
C PRO A 118 11.95 18.36 -14.33
N LYS A 119 12.36 17.76 -15.44
CA LYS A 119 12.60 18.56 -16.64
C LYS A 119 11.23 18.93 -17.22
N ILE A 120 11.09 20.15 -17.74
CA ILE A 120 9.83 20.61 -18.35
C ILE A 120 9.43 19.72 -19.54
N GLU A 121 10.42 19.13 -20.21
CA GLU A 121 10.24 18.14 -21.28
C GLU A 121 9.52 16.88 -20.81
N ASP A 122 9.65 16.50 -19.54
CA ASP A 122 9.04 15.28 -19.00
C ASP A 122 7.51 15.45 -18.80
N LEU A 123 6.99 16.69 -18.78
CA LEU A 123 5.59 17.02 -18.46
C LEU A 123 4.65 17.06 -19.68
N LYS A 124 5.16 16.82 -20.90
CA LYS A 124 4.41 16.84 -22.17
C LYS A 124 4.02 15.42 -22.59
#